data_AF-U6Q1S3-F1
#
_entry.id   AF-U6Q1S3-F1
#
_cell.length_a   1.000
_cell.length_b   1.000
_cell.length_c   1.000
_cell.angle_alpha   90.00
_cell.angle_beta   90.00
_cell.angle_gamma   90.00
#
_symmetry.space_group_name_H-M   'P 1'
#
loop_
_entity.id
_entity.type
_entity.pdbx_description
1 polymer ?
#
loop_
_entity_poly.entity_id
_entity_poly.type
_entity_poly.pdbx_seq_one_letter_code
_entity_poly.pdbx_strand_id
1 'polypeptide(L)'
;MAKFSEKISLTELKKRMAQVREEALQRIELHEIELSNDPAEIAKRRAIVLKGDETAFRFFCKTYLPHHFPDGTESLFHAWAYKTLPEMTAEPEAISQSVAAPRGEAKTTQVVQANSLFNEVRNVKHNTVIVSDTE
;
A
#
# COMPACT_ATOMS: atom_id res chain seq x y z
N MET A 1 -30.41 27.74 2.80
CA MET A 1 -30.08 27.87 4.24
C MET A 1 -29.32 26.61 4.65
N ALA A 2 -28.02 26.73 4.95
CA ALA A 2 -27.23 25.60 5.42
C ALA A 2 -27.67 25.23 6.85
N LYS A 3 -28.02 23.96 7.07
CA LYS A 3 -28.37 23.43 8.41
C LYS A 3 -27.16 23.61 9.33
N PHE A 4 -27.28 24.46 10.33
CA PHE A 4 -26.32 24.53 11.43
C PHE A 4 -26.23 23.16 12.09
N SER A 5 -25.02 22.62 12.16
CA SER A 5 -24.71 21.37 12.86
C SER A 5 -25.32 21.38 14.26
N GLU A 6 -26.06 20.32 14.61
CA GLU A 6 -26.58 20.11 15.96
C GLU A 6 -25.46 20.31 17.00
N LYS A 7 -25.73 21.12 18.04
CA LYS A 7 -24.82 21.29 19.17
C LYS A 7 -24.79 19.99 19.97
N ILE A 8 -23.81 19.16 19.68
CA ILE A 8 -23.50 17.94 20.44
C ILE A 8 -22.88 18.30 21.80
N SER A 9 -23.28 17.59 22.84
CA SER A 9 -22.72 17.77 24.19
C SER A 9 -21.29 17.27 24.26
N LEU A 10 -20.50 17.78 25.22
CA LEU A 10 -19.13 17.31 25.45
C LEU A 10 -19.07 15.80 25.74
N THR A 11 -20.08 15.28 26.45
CA THR A 11 -20.22 13.85 26.77
C THR A 11 -20.46 13.02 25.52
N GLU A 12 -21.34 13.50 24.62
CA GLU A 12 -21.63 12.84 23.35
C GLU A 12 -20.41 12.88 22.41
N LEU A 13 -19.66 13.99 22.39
CA LEU A 13 -18.40 14.09 21.65
C LEU A 13 -17.36 13.08 22.15
N LYS A 14 -17.14 12.98 23.47
CA LYS A 14 -16.20 12.01 24.06
C LYS A 14 -16.59 10.57 23.72
N LYS A 15 -17.88 10.25 23.74
CA LYS A 15 -18.39 8.93 23.39
C LYS A 15 -18.11 8.59 21.92
N ARG A 16 -18.36 9.52 21.00
CA ARG A 16 -18.05 9.33 19.57
C ARG A 16 -16.55 9.18 19.32
N MET A 17 -15.71 9.96 19.99
CA MET A 17 -14.25 9.83 19.88
C MET A 17 -13.76 8.48 20.40
N ALA A 18 -14.34 7.97 21.49
CA ALA A 18 -14.03 6.64 22.00
C ALA A 18 -14.44 5.54 21.01
N GLN A 19 -15.62 5.64 20.39
CA GLN A 19 -16.05 4.70 19.34
C GLN A 19 -15.12 4.71 18.13
N VAL A 20 -14.73 5.90 17.62
CA VAL A 20 -13.78 6.02 16.50
C VAL A 20 -12.42 5.41 16.85
N ARG A 21 -11.96 5.58 18.10
CA ARG A 21 -10.72 4.97 18.60
C ARG A 21 -10.84 3.45 18.65
N GLU A 22 -11.94 2.92 19.19
CA GLU A 22 -12.21 1.49 19.28
C GLU A 22 -12.22 0.85 17.89
N GLU A 23 -12.93 1.46 16.94
CA GLU A 23 -12.96 1.01 15.54
C GLU A 23 -11.58 1.08 14.88
N ALA A 24 -10.76 2.09 15.21
CA ALA A 24 -9.40 2.19 14.70
C ALA A 24 -8.48 1.09 15.26
N LEU A 25 -8.59 0.79 16.56
CA LEU A 25 -7.84 -0.29 17.19
C LEU A 25 -8.26 -1.66 16.67
N GLN A 26 -9.57 -1.91 16.54
CA GLN A 26 -10.08 -3.14 15.93
C GLN A 26 -9.59 -3.31 14.48
N ARG A 27 -9.54 -2.24 13.69
CA ARG A 27 -8.95 -2.29 12.35
C ARG A 27 -7.46 -2.64 12.37
N ILE A 28 -6.70 -2.16 13.35
CA ILE A 28 -5.28 -2.50 13.50
C ILE A 28 -5.11 -3.98 13.87
N GLU A 29 -5.86 -4.46 14.87
CA GLU A 29 -5.80 -5.84 15.35
C GLU A 29 -6.30 -6.85 14.31
N LEU A 30 -7.38 -6.51 13.57
CA LEU A 30 -7.89 -7.33 12.46
C LEU A 30 -6.90 -7.47 11.29
N HIS A 31 -5.88 -6.61 11.23
CA HIS A 31 -4.84 -6.66 10.21
C HIS A 31 -3.50 -7.15 10.77
N GLU A 32 -3.45 -7.82 11.93
CA GLU A 32 -2.29 -8.63 12.29
C GLU A 32 -2.03 -9.65 11.18
N ILE A 33 -0.95 -9.44 10.45
CA ILE A 33 -0.57 -10.32 9.35
C ILE A 33 0.01 -11.58 9.99
N GLU A 34 -0.80 -12.62 10.15
CA GLU A 34 -0.34 -13.94 10.58
C GLU A 34 0.45 -14.63 9.44
N LEU A 35 1.63 -14.10 9.13
CA LEU A 35 2.57 -14.80 8.25
C LEU A 35 3.20 -15.95 9.02
N SER A 36 2.96 -17.17 8.55
CA SER A 36 3.63 -18.35 9.09
C SER A 36 5.15 -18.18 9.07
N ASN A 37 5.79 -18.42 10.22
CA ASN A 37 7.25 -18.44 10.38
C ASN A 37 7.90 -19.78 9.98
N ASP A 38 7.11 -20.72 9.45
CA ASP A 38 7.64 -21.97 8.91
C ASP A 38 8.62 -21.69 7.75
N PRO A 39 9.87 -22.21 7.81
CA PRO A 39 10.86 -22.02 6.75
C PRO A 39 10.37 -22.42 5.35
N ALA A 40 9.52 -23.46 5.23
CA ALA A 40 8.99 -23.89 3.94
C ALA A 40 8.02 -22.85 3.34
N GLU A 41 7.14 -22.28 4.16
CA GLU A 41 6.22 -21.23 3.74
C GLU A 41 6.95 -19.91 3.42
N ILE A 42 7.99 -19.57 4.19
CA ILE A 42 8.87 -18.43 3.87
C ILE A 42 9.52 -18.64 2.49
N ALA A 43 10.08 -19.82 2.23
CA ALA A 43 10.73 -20.12 0.95
C ALA A 43 9.75 -20.00 -0.23
N LYS A 44 8.51 -20.48 -0.08
CA LYS A 44 7.45 -20.33 -1.10
C LYS A 44 7.14 -18.86 -1.38
N ARG A 45 6.90 -18.05 -0.35
CA ARG A 45 6.61 -16.62 -0.51
C ARG A 45 7.76 -15.88 -1.18
N ARG A 46 9.01 -16.17 -0.78
CA ARG A 46 10.20 -15.58 -1.41
C ARG A 46 10.33 -15.97 -2.87
N ALA A 47 10.08 -17.24 -3.21
CA ALA A 47 10.13 -17.70 -4.60
C ALA A 47 9.12 -16.96 -5.50
N ILE A 48 7.93 -16.62 -4.98
CA ILE A 48 6.95 -15.79 -5.70
C ILE A 48 7.50 -14.38 -5.90
N VAL A 49 7.93 -13.72 -4.82
CA VAL A 49 8.44 -12.34 -4.84
C VAL A 49 9.64 -12.20 -5.80
N LEU A 50 10.56 -13.17 -5.79
CA LEU A 50 11.78 -13.13 -6.61
C LEU A 50 11.52 -13.23 -8.13
N LYS A 51 10.33 -13.67 -8.58
CA LYS A 51 9.99 -13.66 -10.01
C LYS A 51 10.03 -12.25 -10.61
N GLY A 52 9.66 -11.26 -9.80
CA GLY A 52 9.83 -9.87 -10.18
C GLY A 52 8.90 -9.35 -11.28
N ASP A 53 7.81 -10.06 -11.55
CA ASP A 53 6.79 -9.70 -12.54
C ASP A 53 5.56 -9.02 -11.88
N GLU A 54 4.56 -8.70 -12.70
CA GLU A 54 3.28 -8.11 -12.26
C GLU A 54 2.64 -8.91 -11.12
N THR A 55 2.60 -10.23 -11.25
CA THR A 55 1.94 -11.10 -10.28
C THR A 55 2.71 -11.14 -8.96
N ALA A 56 4.04 -11.13 -9.03
CA ALA A 56 4.92 -11.08 -7.86
C ALA A 56 4.77 -9.76 -7.10
N PHE A 57 4.71 -8.63 -7.82
CA PHE A 57 4.56 -7.34 -7.18
C PHE A 57 3.17 -7.15 -6.56
N ARG A 58 2.10 -7.56 -7.26
CA ARG A 58 0.76 -7.58 -6.69
C ARG A 58 0.68 -8.47 -5.44
N PHE A 59 1.27 -9.67 -5.51
CA PHE A 59 1.35 -10.57 -4.37
C PHE A 59 2.09 -9.92 -3.19
N PHE A 60 3.22 -9.26 -3.45
CA PHE A 60 3.99 -8.57 -2.42
C PHE A 60 3.16 -7.49 -1.70
N CYS A 61 2.50 -6.61 -2.46
CA CYS A 61 1.64 -5.56 -1.90
C CYS A 61 0.53 -6.14 -1.03
N LYS A 62 -0.20 -7.15 -1.52
CA LYS A 62 -1.30 -7.77 -0.78
C LYS A 62 -0.87 -8.56 0.44
N THR A 63 0.30 -9.19 0.38
CA THR A 63 0.78 -10.07 1.46
C THR A 63 1.43 -9.27 2.59
N TYR A 64 2.23 -8.27 2.27
CA TYR A 64 3.06 -7.55 3.26
C TYR A 64 2.54 -6.15 3.60
N LEU A 65 1.65 -5.59 2.79
CA LEU A 65 1.01 -4.28 3.03
C LEU A 65 -0.54 -4.38 2.94
N PRO A 66 -1.19 -5.39 3.55
CA PRO A 66 -2.62 -5.65 3.37
C PRO A 66 -3.52 -4.49 3.81
N HIS A 67 -3.10 -3.71 4.82
CA HIS A 67 -3.84 -2.53 5.28
C HIS A 67 -3.85 -1.38 4.26
N HIS A 68 -2.92 -1.37 3.32
CA HIS A 68 -2.88 -0.41 2.21
C HIS A 68 -3.52 -0.95 0.93
N PHE A 69 -3.55 -2.27 0.76
CA PHE A 69 -4.11 -2.95 -0.42
C PHE A 69 -5.14 -4.02 -0.03
N PRO A 70 -6.24 -3.63 0.64
CA PRO A 70 -7.27 -4.58 1.03
C PRO A 70 -7.93 -5.25 -0.19
N ASP A 71 -8.48 -6.44 0.02
CA ASP A 71 -9.15 -7.16 -1.04
C ASP A 71 -10.41 -6.42 -1.54
N GLY A 72 -10.61 -6.43 -2.86
CA GLY A 72 -11.74 -5.78 -3.51
C GLY A 72 -11.62 -4.25 -3.70
N THR A 73 -10.51 -3.61 -3.30
CA THR A 73 -10.33 -2.14 -3.43
C THR A 73 -9.39 -1.73 -4.56
N GLU A 74 -8.98 -2.66 -5.42
CA GLU A 74 -8.04 -2.38 -6.50
C GLU A 74 -8.69 -1.52 -7.59
N SER A 75 -8.05 -0.39 -7.88
CA SER A 75 -8.44 0.52 -8.96
C SER A 75 -7.63 0.27 -10.23
N LEU A 76 -7.98 0.99 -11.31
CA LEU A 76 -7.22 0.99 -12.55
C LEU A 76 -5.77 1.45 -12.36
N PHE A 77 -5.53 2.39 -11.43
CA PHE A 77 -4.16 2.82 -11.11
C PHE A 77 -3.36 1.67 -10.50
N HIS A 78 -3.97 0.90 -9.60
CA HIS A 78 -3.31 -0.23 -8.96
C HIS A 78 -2.91 -1.29 -9.99
N ALA A 79 -3.84 -1.67 -10.87
CA ALA A 79 -3.57 -2.62 -11.95
C ALA A 79 -2.45 -2.13 -12.89
N TRP A 80 -2.50 -0.86 -13.29
CA TRP A 80 -1.44 -0.24 -14.09
C TRP A 80 -0.08 -0.29 -13.38
N ALA A 81 -0.02 0.07 -12.10
CA ALA A 81 1.22 0.12 -11.33
C ALA A 81 1.79 -1.28 -11.06
N TYR A 82 0.94 -2.29 -10.84
CA TYR A 82 1.39 -3.67 -10.69
C TYR A 82 2.13 -4.16 -11.93
N LYS A 83 1.66 -3.79 -13.12
CA LYS A 83 2.28 -4.15 -14.38
C LYS A 83 3.52 -3.31 -14.69
N THR A 84 3.35 -2.00 -14.67
CA THR A 84 4.30 -1.06 -15.28
C THR A 84 5.56 -0.88 -14.44
N LEU A 85 5.47 -0.89 -13.12
CA LEU A 85 6.65 -0.66 -12.26
C LEU A 85 7.67 -1.81 -12.35
N PRO A 86 7.26 -3.10 -12.35
CA PRO A 86 8.16 -4.21 -12.65
C PRO A 86 8.79 -4.13 -14.05
N GLU A 87 8.00 -3.81 -15.09
CA GLU A 87 8.49 -3.62 -16.46
C GLU A 87 9.58 -2.54 -16.49
N MET A 88 9.29 -1.35 -15.95
CA MET A 88 10.27 -0.25 -15.85
C MET A 88 11.53 -0.58 -15.02
N THR A 89 11.40 -1.53 -14.08
CA THR A 89 12.54 -1.97 -13.28
C THR A 89 13.46 -2.89 -14.09
N ALA A 90 12.90 -3.73 -14.96
CA ALA A 90 13.64 -4.65 -15.82
C ALA A 90 14.31 -3.95 -17.02
N GLU A 91 13.82 -2.78 -17.41
CA GLU A 91 14.38 -2.01 -18.51
C GLU A 91 15.82 -1.53 -18.19
N PRO A 92 16.79 -1.80 -19.08
CA PRO A 92 18.19 -1.46 -18.85
C PRO A 92 18.45 0.05 -18.97
N GLU A 93 17.66 0.74 -19.77
CA GLU A 93 17.76 2.18 -19.99
C GLU A 93 16.89 2.96 -19.01
N ALA A 94 17.27 4.22 -18.77
CA ALA A 94 16.50 5.09 -17.90
C ALA A 94 15.14 5.45 -18.54
N ILE A 95 14.07 5.32 -17.75
CA ILE A 95 12.70 5.67 -18.18
C ILE A 95 12.21 6.89 -17.42
N SER A 96 11.79 7.90 -18.16
CA SER A 96 11.05 9.05 -17.62
C SER A 96 9.55 8.80 -17.78
N GLN A 97 8.83 8.70 -16.67
CA GLN A 97 7.40 8.43 -16.65
C GLN A 97 6.66 9.50 -15.85
N SER A 98 5.60 10.05 -16.45
CA SER A 98 4.66 10.95 -15.78
C SER A 98 3.27 10.32 -15.79
N VAL A 99 2.57 10.36 -14.66
CA VAL A 99 1.27 9.71 -14.49
C VAL A 99 0.35 10.65 -13.72
N ALA A 100 -0.79 10.96 -14.32
CA ALA A 100 -1.90 11.61 -13.64
C ALA A 100 -2.84 10.55 -13.07
N ALA A 101 -3.08 10.58 -11.75
CA ALA A 101 -4.01 9.67 -11.12
C ALA A 101 -4.82 10.36 -9.99
N PRO A 102 -6.10 10.01 -9.81
CA PRO A 102 -7.00 10.64 -8.84
C PRO A 102 -6.47 10.64 -7.40
N ARG A 103 -7.05 11.51 -6.54
CA ARG A 103 -6.80 11.48 -5.09
C ARG A 103 -7.37 10.17 -4.49
N GLY A 104 -6.77 9.67 -3.41
CA GLY A 104 -7.23 8.46 -2.71
C GLY A 104 -6.69 7.13 -3.25
N GLU A 105 -5.94 7.13 -4.35
CA GLU A 105 -5.47 5.91 -5.04
C GLU A 105 -4.19 5.26 -4.46
N ALA A 106 -3.84 5.54 -3.20
CA ALA A 106 -2.62 5.02 -2.55
C ALA A 106 -1.30 5.18 -3.37
N LYS A 107 -1.20 6.22 -4.21
CA LYS A 107 -0.08 6.43 -5.16
C LYS A 107 1.29 6.39 -4.49
N THR A 108 1.50 7.20 -3.45
CA THR A 108 2.77 7.23 -2.71
C THR A 108 3.04 5.86 -2.09
N THR A 109 2.03 5.22 -1.53
CA THR A 109 2.19 3.90 -0.92
C THR A 109 2.62 2.84 -1.93
N GLN A 110 2.00 2.77 -3.11
CA GLN A 110 2.32 1.74 -4.10
C GLN A 110 3.62 2.04 -4.86
N VAL A 111 3.76 3.25 -5.39
CA VAL A 111 4.88 3.63 -6.28
C VAL A 111 6.16 3.87 -5.52
N VAL A 112 6.05 4.42 -4.31
CA VAL A 112 7.22 4.77 -3.50
C VAL A 112 7.49 3.68 -2.49
N GLN A 113 6.61 3.47 -1.52
CA GLN A 113 6.91 2.58 -0.40
C GLN A 113 7.01 1.11 -0.85
N ALA A 114 5.95 0.57 -1.46
CA ALA A 114 5.89 -0.84 -1.83
C ALA A 114 6.92 -1.20 -2.92
N ASN A 115 7.01 -0.40 -3.98
CA ASN A 115 7.94 -0.64 -5.07
C ASN A 115 9.41 -0.57 -4.63
N SER A 116 9.78 0.41 -3.78
CA SER A 116 11.16 0.51 -3.29
C SER A 116 11.55 -0.71 -2.47
N LEU A 117 10.67 -1.15 -1.54
CA LEU A 117 10.90 -2.36 -0.75
C LEU A 117 10.96 -3.62 -1.62
N PHE A 118 10.07 -3.74 -2.60
CA PHE A 118 10.04 -4.86 -3.53
C PHE A 118 11.33 -4.95 -4.37
N ASN A 119 11.91 -3.81 -4.74
CA ASN A 119 13.17 -3.76 -5.46
C ASN A 119 14.36 -4.10 -4.57
N GLU A 120 14.36 -3.60 -3.33
CA GLU A 120 15.43 -3.85 -2.36
C GLU A 120 15.49 -5.34 -1.96
N VAL A 121 14.35 -5.95 -1.66
CA VAL A 121 14.26 -7.39 -1.29
C VAL A 121 14.73 -8.31 -2.42
N ARG A 122 14.57 -7.88 -3.68
CA ARG A 122 15.05 -8.59 -4.86
C ARG A 122 16.49 -8.21 -5.26
N ASN A 123 17.07 -7.21 -4.61
CA ASN A 123 18.41 -6.69 -4.90
C ASN A 123 18.59 -6.25 -6.36
N VAL A 124 17.60 -5.53 -6.92
CA VAL A 124 17.59 -5.11 -8.34
C VAL A 124 17.78 -3.61 -8.56
N LYS A 125 17.24 -2.76 -7.67
CA LYS A 125 17.43 -1.31 -7.68
C LYS A 125 17.49 -0.82 -6.24
N HIS A 126 18.44 0.07 -5.97
CA HIS A 126 18.75 0.58 -4.64
C HIS A 126 18.75 2.11 -4.63
N ASN A 127 18.77 2.70 -3.43
CA ASN A 127 18.88 4.16 -3.23
C ASN A 127 17.76 4.95 -3.91
N THR A 128 16.51 4.52 -3.76
CA THR A 128 15.36 5.24 -4.30
C THR A 128 15.23 6.62 -3.66
N VAL A 129 15.34 7.68 -4.46
CA VAL A 129 15.15 9.06 -4.03
C VAL A 129 13.68 9.44 -4.16
N ILE A 130 13.15 10.04 -3.10
CA ILE A 130 11.75 10.45 -3.01
C ILE A 130 11.73 11.95 -2.84
N VAL A 131 11.04 12.64 -3.75
CA VAL A 131 10.81 14.08 -3.66
C VAL A 131 9.31 14.28 -3.59
N SER A 132 8.85 14.93 -2.53
CA SER A 132 7.45 15.30 -2.32
C SER A 132 7.42 16.74 -1.85
N ASP A 133 6.42 17.47 -2.32
CA ASP A 133 6.10 18.79 -1.79
C ASP A 133 4.89 18.69 -0.84
N THR A 134 4.84 19.59 0.13
CA THR A 134 3.75 19.75 1.11
C THR A 134 3.27 21.18 1.02
N GLU A 135 2.40 21.48 0.06
CA GLU A 135 1.55 22.67 0.13
C GLU A 135 0.61 22.59 1.33
#